data_AF-A0AAN4PAU8-F1
#
_entry.id   AF-A0AAN4PAU8-F1
#
_cell.length_a   1.000
_cell.length_b   1.000
_cell.length_c   1.000
_cell.angle_alpha   90.00
_cell.angle_beta   90.00
_cell.angle_gamma   90.00
#
_symmetry.space_group_name_H-M   'P 1'
#
loop_
_entity.id
_entity.type
_entity.pdbx_description
1 polymer ?
#
loop_
_entity_poly.entity_id
_entity_poly.type
_entity_poly.pdbx_seq_one_letter_code
_entity_poly.pdbx_strand_id
1 'polypeptide(L)'
;MAIRVMAILILLSVSAQLGLPATVQLDDGLLEILASKGPCLRETLLCQLQIASVASRISSALGGPKWTTGCPTHEYNLMVRHFETDLRVLEIQYAASWSLADHIVYLGTQLMLYIIALSADEGRQASSLSSWVVCGYSTAICLVQKASAMESKWLFAPVRLHKIVLNAICFLLLLKRLRYWESLEFDLLLLNNTINQGLELLTGLSVTPGDFMSRALSLLNQFSQLVDKFQSREMPNEFLPVKFRMGANVAFSTAVQARELIQKQQDHQGCSDMVDLRVMQDTDQLLDLDWSELFETGIGANF
;
A
#
# COMPACT_ATOMS: atom_id res chain seq x y z
N MET A 1 17.67 7.67 24.59
CA MET A 1 17.97 7.87 23.15
C MET A 1 17.30 6.80 22.28
N ALA A 2 17.62 5.50 22.42
CA ALA A 2 17.01 4.43 21.61
C ALA A 2 15.46 4.42 21.63
N ILE A 3 14.85 4.62 22.81
CA ILE A 3 13.38 4.71 22.95
C ILE A 3 12.79 5.87 22.14
N ARG A 4 13.46 7.04 22.14
CA ARG A 4 13.04 8.22 21.38
C ARG A 4 13.12 7.97 19.87
N VAL A 5 14.21 7.33 19.42
CA VAL A 5 14.37 6.94 18.00
C VAL A 5 13.30 5.95 17.59
N MET A 6 13.01 4.94 18.41
CA MET A 6 11.94 3.98 18.12
C MET A 6 10.56 4.63 18.10
N ALA A 7 10.25 5.52 19.04
CA ALA A 7 8.96 6.23 19.08
C ALA A 7 8.76 7.09 17.82
N ILE A 8 9.81 7.78 17.38
CA ILE A 8 9.76 8.62 16.17
C ILE A 8 9.71 7.76 14.91
N LEU A 9 10.46 6.65 14.87
CA LEU A 9 10.34 5.68 13.79
C LEU A 9 8.91 5.17 13.67
N ILE A 10 8.29 4.76 14.79
CA ILE A 10 6.90 4.29 14.82
C ILE A 10 5.98 5.40 14.31
N LEU A 11 6.10 6.61 14.83
CA LEU A 11 5.26 7.74 14.41
C LEU A 11 5.41 8.04 12.92
N LEU A 12 6.63 8.26 12.43
CA LEU A 12 6.89 8.54 11.01
C LEU A 12 6.36 7.41 10.13
N SER A 13 6.53 6.16 10.56
CA SER A 13 6.09 4.99 9.82
C SER A 13 4.58 4.85 9.77
N VAL A 14 3.90 5.05 10.90
CA VAL A 14 2.43 5.02 10.99
C VAL A 14 1.83 6.18 10.21
N SER A 15 2.35 7.39 10.40
CA SER A 15 1.93 8.57 9.65
C SER A 15 2.11 8.35 8.14
N ALA A 16 3.26 7.85 7.68
CA ALA A 16 3.47 7.53 6.28
C ALA A 16 2.51 6.44 5.76
N GLN A 17 2.24 5.40 6.54
CA GLN A 17 1.28 4.34 6.17
C GLN A 17 -0.16 4.86 6.04
N LEU A 18 -0.55 5.81 6.88
CA LEU A 18 -1.83 6.49 6.79
C LEU A 18 -1.81 7.63 5.75
N GLY A 19 -0.65 7.91 5.16
CA GLY A 19 -0.38 9.08 4.31
C GLY A 19 -0.67 10.41 4.99
N LEU A 20 -0.62 10.45 6.31
CA LEU A 20 -0.74 11.66 7.11
C LEU A 20 0.64 12.30 7.29
N PRO A 21 0.75 13.64 7.27
CA PRO A 21 1.97 14.29 7.72
C PRO A 21 2.20 13.92 9.19
N ALA A 22 3.43 13.54 9.52
CA ALA A 22 3.78 13.23 10.89
C ALA A 22 3.62 14.47 11.78
N THR A 23 3.00 14.30 12.94
CA THR A 23 2.79 15.38 13.92
C THR A 23 4.07 15.81 14.62
N VAL A 24 5.10 14.97 14.60
CA VAL A 24 6.44 15.27 15.10
C VAL A 24 7.41 15.22 13.93
N GLN A 25 8.12 16.33 13.72
CA GLN A 25 9.20 16.40 12.73
C GLN A 25 10.49 15.80 13.32
N LEU A 26 11.40 15.38 12.43
CA LEU A 26 12.75 15.03 12.83
C LEU A 26 13.41 16.30 13.40
N ASP A 27 13.71 16.28 14.70
CA ASP A 27 14.48 17.35 15.32
C ASP A 27 15.95 17.35 14.87
N ASP A 28 16.62 18.48 15.06
CA ASP A 28 18.02 18.67 14.66
C ASP A 28 18.96 17.62 15.27
N GLY A 29 18.65 17.12 16.47
CA GLY A 29 19.42 16.06 17.12
C GLY A 29 19.31 14.72 16.41
N LEU A 30 18.14 14.37 15.87
CA LEU A 30 17.95 13.15 15.08
C LEU A 30 18.55 13.27 13.69
N LEU A 31 18.48 14.46 13.09
CA LEU A 31 19.18 14.75 11.84
C LEU A 31 20.70 14.64 12.03
N GLU A 32 21.23 15.12 13.15
CA GLU A 32 22.63 14.98 13.52
C GLU A 32 23.01 13.51 13.76
N ILE A 33 22.14 12.71 14.39
CA ILE A 33 22.36 11.26 14.56
C ILE A 33 22.36 10.53 13.21
N LEU A 34 21.45 10.90 12.30
CA LEU A 34 21.40 10.38 10.93
C LEU A 34 22.68 10.73 10.16
N ALA A 35 23.20 11.95 10.34
CA ALA A 35 24.41 12.42 9.67
C ALA A 35 25.70 11.83 10.25
N SER A 36 25.75 11.61 11.57
CA SER A 36 26.98 11.22 12.29
C SER A 36 27.14 9.71 12.50
N LYS A 37 26.13 8.89 12.18
CA LYS A 37 26.09 7.43 12.47
C LYS A 37 26.53 7.16 13.92
N GLY A 38 25.82 7.76 14.88
CA GLY A 38 26.20 7.69 16.29
C GLY A 38 26.45 6.24 16.77
N PRO A 39 27.49 5.97 17.56
CA PRO A 39 27.95 4.61 17.91
C PRO A 39 26.91 3.79 18.70
N CYS A 40 25.88 4.46 19.25
CA CYS A 40 24.85 3.84 20.07
C CYS A 40 23.64 3.32 19.27
N LEU A 41 23.56 3.57 17.95
CA LEU A 41 22.42 3.15 17.14
C LEU A 41 22.73 1.89 16.35
N ARG A 42 21.89 0.86 16.48
CA ARG A 42 21.98 -0.36 15.65
C ARG A 42 21.77 0.00 14.19
N GLU A 43 22.53 -0.62 13.31
CA GLU A 43 22.50 -0.36 11.86
C GLU A 43 21.10 -0.51 11.25
N THR A 44 20.35 -1.55 11.64
CA THR A 44 18.95 -1.73 11.21
C THR A 44 18.06 -0.55 11.58
N LEU A 45 18.21 0.01 12.79
CA LEU A 45 17.40 1.16 13.23
C LEU A 45 17.78 2.42 12.44
N LEU A 46 19.06 2.59 12.10
CA LEU A 46 19.52 3.68 11.25
C LEU A 46 18.91 3.57 9.85
N CYS A 47 18.99 2.40 9.22
CA CYS A 47 18.43 2.17 7.88
C CYS A 47 16.92 2.41 7.86
N GLN A 48 16.18 1.87 8.84
CA GLN A 48 14.72 2.09 8.90
C GLN A 48 14.36 3.55 9.17
N LEU A 49 15.15 4.27 9.97
CA LEU A 49 14.94 5.69 10.20
C LEU A 49 15.19 6.51 8.93
N GLN A 50 16.22 6.17 8.14
CA GLN A 50 16.49 6.81 6.86
C GLN A 50 15.34 6.57 5.86
N ILE A 51 14.87 5.33 5.74
CA ILE A 51 13.74 5.00 4.87
C ILE A 51 12.47 5.74 5.34
N ALA A 52 12.18 5.73 6.64
CA ALA A 52 11.03 6.44 7.21
C ALA A 52 11.12 7.96 7.02
N SER A 53 12.32 8.53 7.08
CA SER A 53 12.56 9.95 6.78
C SER A 53 12.21 10.28 5.33
N VAL A 54 12.62 9.45 4.37
CA VAL A 54 12.25 9.63 2.96
C VAL A 54 10.73 9.46 2.78
N ALA A 55 10.13 8.43 3.37
CA ALA A 55 8.69 8.21 3.32
C ALA A 55 7.92 9.42 3.86
N SER A 56 8.35 9.99 4.99
CA SER A 56 7.74 11.20 5.55
C SER A 56 7.89 12.41 4.63
N ARG A 57 9.05 12.60 3.98
CA ARG A 57 9.22 13.69 3.00
C ARG A 57 8.30 13.51 1.80
N ILE A 58 8.13 12.28 1.31
CA ILE A 58 7.18 11.95 0.24
C ILE A 58 5.76 12.32 0.66
N SER A 59 5.30 11.83 1.81
CA SER A 59 3.95 12.10 2.32
C SER A 59 3.71 13.59 2.56
N SER A 60 4.68 14.32 3.11
CA SER A 60 4.54 15.76 3.35
C SER A 60 4.57 16.57 2.05
N ALA A 61 5.44 16.23 1.11
CA ALA A 61 5.62 16.97 -0.12
C ALA A 61 4.48 16.72 -1.09
N LEU A 62 4.13 15.45 -1.34
CA LEU A 62 3.11 15.08 -2.32
C LEU A 62 1.71 15.05 -1.70
N GLY A 63 1.56 14.75 -0.39
CA GLY A 63 0.28 14.58 0.31
C GLY A 63 -0.54 15.84 0.55
N GLY A 64 -0.02 17.00 0.15
CA GLY A 64 -0.69 18.28 0.32
C GLY A 64 -1.84 18.50 -0.69
N PRO A 65 -2.86 19.30 -0.32
CA PRO A 65 -3.99 19.62 -1.19
C PRO A 65 -3.60 20.34 -2.50
N LYS A 66 -2.40 20.95 -2.52
CA LYS A 66 -1.82 21.58 -3.71
C LYS A 66 -1.70 20.62 -4.90
N TRP A 67 -1.50 19.33 -4.64
CA TRP A 67 -1.26 18.34 -5.70
C TRP A 67 -2.53 17.59 -6.11
N THR A 68 -3.58 17.63 -5.29
CA THR A 68 -4.88 16.98 -5.57
C THR A 68 -5.80 17.85 -6.43
N THR A 69 -5.61 19.17 -6.47
CA THR A 69 -6.45 20.08 -7.26
C THR A 69 -5.62 20.98 -8.19
N GLY A 70 -5.57 20.63 -9.47
CA GLY A 70 -5.22 21.57 -10.54
C GLY A 70 -3.73 21.78 -10.85
N CYS A 71 -2.81 21.09 -10.18
CA CYS A 71 -1.37 21.24 -10.46
C CYS A 71 -1.00 20.73 -11.88
N PRO A 72 -0.03 21.37 -12.59
CA PRO A 72 0.48 20.85 -13.85
C PRO A 72 1.13 19.47 -13.65
N THR A 73 0.67 18.47 -14.38
CA THR A 73 1.15 17.06 -14.31
C THR A 73 2.68 16.96 -14.45
N HIS A 74 3.31 17.88 -15.16
CA HIS A 74 4.76 17.92 -15.34
C HIS A 74 5.53 18.18 -14.04
N GLU A 75 5.15 19.19 -13.25
CA GLU A 75 5.84 19.52 -11.99
C GLU A 75 5.70 18.39 -10.97
N TYR A 76 4.52 17.77 -10.93
CA TYR A 76 4.24 16.63 -10.09
C TYR A 76 5.09 15.41 -10.48
N ASN A 77 5.15 15.07 -11.78
CA ASN A 77 5.99 13.98 -12.28
C ASN A 77 7.49 14.23 -12.00
N LEU A 78 7.96 15.48 -12.10
CA LEU A 78 9.33 15.84 -11.73
C LEU A 78 9.59 15.58 -10.24
N MET A 79 8.64 15.92 -9.37
CA MET A 79 8.77 15.68 -7.93
C MET A 79 8.77 14.18 -7.59
N VAL A 80 7.92 13.38 -8.25
CA VAL A 80 7.94 11.92 -8.12
C VAL A 80 9.30 11.35 -8.54
N ARG A 81 9.85 11.77 -9.68
CA ARG A 81 11.18 11.34 -10.16
C ARG A 81 12.31 11.78 -9.23
N HIS A 82 12.18 12.95 -8.60
CA HIS A 82 13.14 13.41 -7.61
C HIS A 82 13.16 12.46 -6.40
N PHE A 83 12.00 12.08 -5.87
CA PHE A 83 11.92 11.11 -4.77
C PHE A 83 12.37 9.70 -5.17
N GLU A 84 12.13 9.28 -6.41
CA GLU A 84 12.68 8.02 -6.94
C GLU A 84 14.21 8.05 -6.97
N THR A 85 14.81 9.18 -7.34
CA THR A 85 16.26 9.39 -7.29
C THR A 85 16.78 9.32 -5.86
N ASP A 86 16.12 9.99 -4.91
CA ASP A 86 16.48 9.94 -3.48
C ASP A 86 16.44 8.50 -2.93
N LEU A 87 15.38 7.74 -3.26
CA LEU A 87 15.27 6.33 -2.88
C LEU A 87 16.36 5.48 -3.50
N ARG A 88 16.75 5.75 -4.76
CA ARG A 88 17.83 5.02 -5.42
C ARG A 88 19.20 5.33 -4.85
N VAL A 89 19.45 6.59 -4.49
CA VAL A 89 20.68 6.99 -3.78
C VAL A 89 20.76 6.26 -2.44
N LEU A 90 19.64 6.20 -1.70
CA LEU A 90 19.58 5.46 -0.43
C LEU A 90 19.89 3.97 -0.62
N GLU A 91 19.32 3.34 -1.64
CA GLU A 91 19.59 1.93 -1.97
C GLU A 91 21.07 1.71 -2.30
N ILE A 92 21.67 2.53 -3.17
CA ILE A 92 23.09 2.40 -3.54
C ILE A 92 24.00 2.49 -2.31
N GLN A 93 23.67 3.37 -1.36
CA GLN A 93 24.48 3.61 -0.17
C GLN A 93 24.35 2.49 0.88
N TYR A 94 23.17 1.89 1.04
CA TYR A 94 22.88 1.05 2.20
C TYR A 94 22.34 -0.35 1.89
N ALA A 95 22.02 -0.69 0.64
CA ALA A 95 21.42 -1.99 0.30
C ALA A 95 22.26 -3.20 0.76
N ALA A 96 23.60 -3.07 0.74
CA ALA A 96 24.50 -4.14 1.18
C ALA A 96 24.39 -4.46 2.68
N SER A 97 23.94 -3.52 3.51
CA SER A 97 23.76 -3.71 4.96
C SER A 97 22.31 -3.95 5.37
N TRP A 98 21.36 -3.89 4.43
CA TRP A 98 19.94 -4.07 4.71
C TRP A 98 19.59 -5.51 5.03
N SER A 99 18.83 -5.69 6.11
CA SER A 99 18.12 -6.94 6.35
C SER A 99 16.97 -7.13 5.35
N LEU A 100 16.39 -8.33 5.28
CA LEU A 100 15.18 -8.56 4.47
C LEU A 100 14.02 -7.65 4.89
N ALA A 101 13.89 -7.38 6.19
CA ALA A 101 12.89 -6.45 6.71
C ALA A 101 13.10 -5.03 6.16
N ASP A 102 14.35 -4.56 6.10
CA ASP A 102 14.67 -3.22 5.59
C ASP A 102 14.37 -3.11 4.10
N HIS A 103 14.66 -4.15 3.32
CA HIS A 103 14.28 -4.23 1.91
C HIS A 103 12.76 -4.16 1.71
N ILE A 104 11.97 -4.84 2.55
CA ILE A 104 10.50 -4.79 2.47
C ILE A 104 10.00 -3.38 2.80
N VAL A 105 10.56 -2.72 3.81
CA VAL A 105 10.19 -1.34 4.15
C VAL A 105 10.55 -0.37 3.03
N TYR A 106 11.73 -0.54 2.42
CA TYR A 106 12.16 0.23 1.26
C TYR A 106 11.22 0.06 0.07
N LEU A 107 10.97 -1.19 -0.35
CA LEU A 107 10.05 -1.51 -1.46
C LEU A 107 8.63 -1.02 -1.16
N GLY A 108 8.17 -1.10 0.09
CA GLY A 108 6.90 -0.54 0.50
C GLY A 108 6.83 0.98 0.33
N THR A 109 7.94 1.68 0.56
CA THR A 109 8.06 3.13 0.37
C THR A 109 8.09 3.50 -1.11
N GLN A 110 8.78 2.72 -1.95
CA GLN A 110 8.72 2.86 -3.41
C GLN A 110 7.32 2.62 -3.96
N LEU A 111 6.65 1.55 -3.51
CA LEU A 111 5.30 1.24 -3.93
C LEU A 111 4.33 2.37 -3.55
N MET A 112 4.46 2.91 -2.34
CA MET A 112 3.71 4.09 -1.90
C MET A 112 3.92 5.28 -2.86
N LEU A 113 5.16 5.59 -3.24
CA LEU A 113 5.46 6.66 -4.20
C LEU A 113 4.78 6.44 -5.56
N TYR A 114 4.76 5.21 -6.07
CA TYR A 114 4.10 4.89 -7.34
C TYR A 114 2.56 4.94 -7.24
N ILE A 115 1.97 4.50 -6.12
CA ILE A 115 0.53 4.64 -5.85
C ILE A 115 0.12 6.11 -5.84
N ILE A 116 0.93 6.95 -5.19
CA ILE A 116 0.77 8.40 -5.16
C ILE A 116 0.78 8.93 -6.60
N ALA A 117 1.81 8.56 -7.37
CA ALA A 117 1.97 9.00 -8.75
C ALA A 117 0.77 8.64 -9.64
N LEU A 118 0.26 7.41 -9.49
CA LEU A 118 -0.92 6.91 -10.19
C LEU A 118 -2.18 7.71 -9.86
N SER A 119 -2.40 7.99 -8.57
CA SER A 119 -3.60 8.71 -8.10
C SER A 119 -3.72 10.11 -8.71
N ALA A 120 -2.61 10.75 -9.08
CA ALA A 120 -2.60 12.07 -9.70
C ALA A 120 -2.74 12.04 -11.24
N ASP A 121 -2.50 10.90 -11.88
CA ASP A 121 -2.46 10.76 -13.34
C ASP A 121 -3.82 10.39 -13.96
N GLU A 122 -4.72 9.80 -13.17
CA GLU A 122 -6.05 9.31 -13.59
C GLU A 122 -6.98 10.39 -14.19
N GLY A 123 -6.66 11.67 -14.03
CA GLY A 123 -7.50 12.78 -14.49
C GLY A 123 -7.27 13.27 -15.92
N ARG A 124 -6.19 12.87 -16.63
CA ARG A 124 -5.77 13.64 -17.83
C ARG A 124 -5.48 12.89 -19.13
N GLN A 125 -5.30 11.57 -19.15
CA GLN A 125 -5.27 10.79 -20.41
C GLN A 125 -5.23 9.27 -20.11
N ALA A 126 -6.41 8.65 -19.96
CA ALA A 126 -6.57 7.21 -19.77
C ALA A 126 -6.18 6.35 -20.99
N SER A 127 -5.56 6.94 -22.02
CA SER A 127 -5.22 6.30 -23.29
C SER A 127 -3.76 5.83 -23.40
N SER A 128 -2.86 6.30 -22.54
CA SER A 128 -1.50 5.77 -22.44
C SER A 128 -1.25 5.32 -21.00
N LEU A 129 -1.09 4.01 -20.83
CA LEU A 129 -0.75 3.39 -19.55
C LEU A 129 0.52 4.05 -18.99
N SER A 130 0.43 4.59 -17.79
CA SER A 130 1.52 5.35 -17.21
C SER A 130 2.68 4.44 -16.83
N SER A 131 3.91 4.90 -17.02
CA SER A 131 5.13 4.16 -16.61
C SER A 131 5.10 3.77 -15.14
N TRP A 132 4.33 4.50 -14.32
CA TRP A 132 4.13 4.24 -12.90
C TRP A 132 3.41 2.91 -12.61
N VAL A 133 2.53 2.45 -13.50
CA VAL A 133 1.89 1.13 -13.38
C VAL A 133 2.93 0.02 -13.46
N VAL A 134 3.85 0.11 -14.43
CA VAL A 134 4.92 -0.88 -14.63
C VAL A 134 5.90 -0.87 -13.46
N CYS A 135 6.28 0.31 -12.97
CA CYS A 135 7.13 0.45 -11.80
C CYS A 135 6.46 -0.12 -10.53
N GLY A 136 5.19 0.21 -10.31
CA GLY A 136 4.40 -0.31 -9.20
C GLY A 136 4.26 -1.83 -9.25
N TYR A 137 3.96 -2.40 -10.42
CA TYR A 137 3.88 -3.85 -10.64
C TYR A 137 5.18 -4.55 -10.25
N SER A 138 6.30 -4.10 -10.84
CA SER A 138 7.63 -4.69 -10.59
C SER A 138 8.01 -4.61 -9.11
N THR A 139 7.70 -3.48 -8.46
CA THR A 139 7.98 -3.25 -7.04
C THR A 139 7.14 -4.16 -6.16
N ALA A 140 5.85 -4.28 -6.42
CA ALA A 140 4.94 -5.14 -5.65
C ALA A 140 5.31 -6.63 -5.77
N ILE A 141 5.70 -7.09 -6.97
CA ILE A 141 6.18 -8.46 -7.17
C ILE A 141 7.45 -8.72 -6.35
N CYS A 142 8.45 -7.84 -6.48
CA CYS A 142 9.71 -7.96 -5.74
C CYS A 142 9.48 -7.96 -4.22
N LEU A 143 8.56 -7.11 -3.75
CA LEU A 143 8.21 -7.00 -2.34
C LEU A 143 7.64 -8.30 -1.78
N VAL A 144 6.65 -8.90 -2.45
CA VAL A 144 6.06 -10.17 -2.01
C VAL A 144 7.09 -11.29 -2.05
N GLN A 145 7.95 -11.34 -3.07
CA GLN A 145 9.03 -12.32 -3.16
C GLN A 145 10.03 -12.18 -2.00
N LYS A 146 10.43 -10.96 -1.64
CA LYS A 146 11.31 -10.69 -0.49
C LYS A 146 10.67 -11.09 0.83
N ALA A 147 9.37 -10.81 1.00
CA ALA A 147 8.64 -11.22 2.19
C ALA A 147 8.53 -12.74 2.31
N SER A 148 8.28 -13.42 1.19
CA SER A 148 8.20 -14.88 1.13
C SER A 148 9.53 -15.56 1.46
N ALA A 149 10.65 -14.92 1.13
CA ALA A 149 11.98 -15.37 1.51
C ALA A 149 12.31 -15.20 3.01
N MET A 150 11.44 -14.56 3.82
CA MET A 150 11.65 -14.45 5.27
C MET A 150 11.28 -15.72 6.06
N GLU A 151 10.71 -16.74 5.39
CA GLU A 151 10.38 -18.07 5.95
C GLU A 151 9.85 -18.01 7.41
N SER A 152 10.45 -18.80 8.32
CA SER A 152 10.06 -18.95 9.73
C SER A 152 10.08 -17.66 10.55
N LYS A 153 10.74 -16.59 10.08
CA LYS A 153 10.81 -15.31 10.77
C LYS A 153 9.60 -14.42 10.49
N TRP A 154 8.81 -14.73 9.46
CA TRP A 154 7.65 -13.92 9.05
C TRP A 154 6.57 -13.80 10.14
N LEU A 155 6.29 -14.89 10.85
CA LEU A 155 5.30 -14.91 11.94
C LEU A 155 5.64 -13.92 13.06
N PHE A 156 6.94 -13.69 13.30
CA PHE A 156 7.44 -12.76 14.32
C PHE A 156 7.78 -11.39 13.75
N ALA A 157 7.53 -11.16 12.46
CA ALA A 157 7.77 -9.88 11.84
C ALA A 157 6.86 -8.80 12.45
N PRO A 158 7.34 -7.55 12.54
CA PRO A 158 6.48 -6.45 12.97
C PRO A 158 5.24 -6.33 12.09
N VAL A 159 4.09 -6.04 12.69
CA VAL A 159 2.78 -5.85 12.01
C VAL A 159 2.87 -4.90 10.82
N ARG A 160 3.76 -3.90 10.88
CA ARG A 160 4.05 -2.99 9.77
C ARG A 160 4.45 -3.72 8.49
N LEU A 161 5.28 -4.76 8.57
CA LEU A 161 5.70 -5.54 7.40
C LEU A 161 4.51 -6.31 6.81
N HIS A 162 3.67 -6.88 7.67
CA HIS A 162 2.44 -7.56 7.24
C HIS A 162 1.51 -6.62 6.47
N LYS A 163 1.31 -5.39 6.97
CA LYS A 163 0.51 -4.36 6.27
C LYS A 163 1.12 -3.93 4.93
N ILE A 164 2.45 -3.82 4.86
CA ILE A 164 3.16 -3.47 3.61
C ILE A 164 2.94 -4.56 2.54
N VAL A 165 3.04 -5.84 2.93
CA VAL A 165 2.75 -6.97 2.04
C VAL A 165 1.28 -7.01 1.63
N LEU A 166 0.36 -6.80 2.57
CA LEU A 166 -1.07 -6.71 2.28
C LEU A 166 -1.35 -5.63 1.22
N ASN A 167 -0.76 -4.44 1.36
CA ASN A 167 -0.88 -3.36 0.37
C ASN A 167 -0.33 -3.77 -1.00
N ALA A 168 0.77 -4.50 -1.06
CA ALA A 168 1.30 -5.01 -2.33
C ALA A 168 0.35 -6.00 -3.00
N ILE A 169 -0.24 -6.93 -2.26
CA ILE A 169 -1.22 -7.89 -2.78
C ILE A 169 -2.47 -7.17 -3.28
N CYS A 170 -3.00 -6.23 -2.48
CA CYS A 170 -4.12 -5.38 -2.87
C CYS A 170 -3.82 -4.63 -4.19
N PHE A 171 -2.62 -4.06 -4.33
CA PHE A 171 -2.20 -3.39 -5.56
C PHE A 171 -2.19 -4.32 -6.77
N LEU A 172 -1.64 -5.53 -6.63
CA LEU A 172 -1.60 -6.55 -7.68
C LEU A 172 -3.02 -7.02 -8.08
N LEU A 173 -3.92 -7.18 -7.11
CA LEU A 173 -5.32 -7.53 -7.36
C LEU A 173 -6.07 -6.42 -8.10
N LEU A 174 -5.86 -5.16 -7.73
CA LEU A 174 -6.41 -4.02 -8.46
C LEU A 174 -5.88 -3.96 -9.90
N LEU A 175 -4.59 -4.27 -10.11
CA LEU A 175 -4.01 -4.31 -11.46
C LEU A 175 -4.66 -5.37 -12.32
N LYS A 176 -4.90 -6.55 -11.75
CA LYS A 176 -5.59 -7.66 -12.44
C LYS A 176 -7.02 -7.28 -12.86
N ARG A 177 -7.64 -6.34 -12.15
CA ARG A 177 -8.97 -5.81 -12.46
C ARG A 177 -8.95 -4.60 -13.41
N LEU A 178 -7.79 -4.04 -13.74
CA LEU A 178 -7.74 -2.86 -14.59
C LEU A 178 -8.15 -3.21 -16.02
N ARG A 179 -9.10 -2.48 -16.62
CA ARG A 179 -9.65 -2.80 -17.96
C ARG A 179 -8.59 -3.04 -19.04
N TYR A 180 -7.52 -2.26 -19.02
CA TYR A 180 -6.44 -2.30 -20.00
C TYR A 180 -5.25 -3.16 -19.56
N TRP A 181 -5.42 -4.03 -18.56
CA TRP A 181 -4.33 -4.87 -18.07
C TRP A 181 -3.79 -5.81 -19.15
N GLU A 182 -4.64 -6.30 -20.06
CA GLU A 182 -4.22 -7.16 -21.20
C GLU A 182 -3.33 -6.42 -22.20
N SER A 183 -3.38 -5.08 -22.21
CA SER A 183 -2.47 -4.25 -23.02
C SER A 183 -1.12 -4.04 -22.34
N LEU A 184 -0.99 -4.43 -21.06
CA LEU A 184 0.28 -4.49 -20.37
C LEU A 184 0.86 -5.87 -20.67
N GLU A 185 2.06 -5.92 -21.23
CA GLU A 185 2.82 -7.17 -21.46
C GLU A 185 3.33 -7.77 -20.12
N PHE A 186 2.45 -7.85 -19.13
CA PHE A 186 2.73 -8.44 -17.84
C PHE A 186 2.60 -9.96 -17.92
N ASP A 187 3.52 -10.64 -17.24
CA ASP A 187 3.45 -12.07 -17.06
C ASP A 187 2.31 -12.42 -16.09
N LEU A 188 1.16 -12.81 -16.63
CA LEU A 188 -0.03 -13.21 -15.87
C LEU A 188 0.27 -14.39 -14.93
N LEU A 189 1.13 -15.33 -15.34
CA LEU A 189 1.50 -16.47 -14.51
C LEU A 189 2.28 -15.98 -13.29
N LEU A 190 3.27 -15.11 -13.51
CA LEU A 190 4.05 -14.49 -12.44
C LEU A 190 3.15 -13.66 -11.49
N LEU A 191 2.24 -12.87 -12.04
CA LEU A 191 1.27 -12.08 -11.27
C LEU A 191 0.43 -12.98 -10.36
N ASN A 192 -0.23 -14.01 -10.93
CA ASN A 192 -1.09 -14.92 -10.18
C ASN A 192 -0.31 -15.71 -9.13
N ASN A 193 0.87 -16.23 -9.49
CA ASN A 193 1.72 -16.95 -8.55
C ASN A 193 2.14 -16.05 -7.38
N THR A 194 2.46 -14.79 -7.66
CA THR A 194 2.87 -13.85 -6.62
C THR A 194 1.71 -13.44 -5.72
N ILE A 195 0.51 -13.24 -6.27
CA ILE A 195 -0.70 -13.00 -5.47
C ILE A 195 -0.95 -14.20 -4.53
N ASN A 196 -0.94 -15.43 -5.06
CA ASN A 196 -1.15 -16.63 -4.26
C ASN A 196 -0.08 -16.80 -3.18
N GLN A 197 1.19 -16.60 -3.53
CA GLN A 197 2.31 -16.65 -2.58
C GLN A 197 2.13 -15.64 -1.44
N GLY A 198 1.72 -14.41 -1.76
CA GLY A 198 1.44 -13.38 -0.76
C GLY A 198 0.25 -13.72 0.14
N LEU A 199 -0.82 -14.28 -0.42
CA LEU A 199 -2.00 -14.70 0.35
C LEU A 199 -1.67 -15.88 1.28
N GLU A 200 -0.91 -16.86 0.81
CA GLU A 200 -0.40 -17.97 1.63
C GLU A 200 0.45 -17.46 2.80
N LEU A 201 1.36 -16.51 2.51
CA LEU A 201 2.23 -15.89 3.51
C LEU A 201 1.41 -15.19 4.62
N LEU A 202 0.34 -14.49 4.24
CA LEU A 202 -0.55 -13.81 5.19
C LEU A 202 -1.48 -14.78 5.93
N THR A 203 -1.80 -15.94 5.37
CA THR A 203 -2.68 -16.94 6.00
C THR A 203 -2.12 -17.45 7.33
N GLY A 204 -0.80 -17.59 7.44
CA GLY A 204 -0.14 -17.97 8.70
C GLY A 204 -0.28 -16.95 9.83
N LEU A 205 -0.78 -15.73 9.56
CA LEU A 205 -0.93 -14.66 10.56
C LEU A 205 -2.32 -14.62 11.20
N SER A 206 -3.30 -15.37 10.68
CA SER A 206 -4.59 -15.48 11.32
C SER A 206 -4.49 -16.43 12.52
N VAL A 207 -4.87 -15.91 13.69
CA VAL A 207 -4.80 -16.63 14.97
C VAL A 207 -6.18 -17.21 15.32
N THR A 208 -7.25 -16.48 15.01
CA THR A 208 -8.62 -16.90 15.34
C THR A 208 -9.58 -16.59 14.18
N PRO A 209 -10.54 -17.48 13.87
CA PRO A 209 -11.60 -17.19 12.92
C PRO A 209 -12.33 -15.88 13.28
N GLY A 210 -12.41 -14.95 12.33
CA GLY A 210 -13.04 -13.64 12.54
C GLY A 210 -12.10 -12.52 12.98
N ASP A 211 -10.81 -12.80 13.23
CA ASP A 211 -9.82 -11.76 13.43
C ASP A 211 -9.63 -10.88 12.17
N PHE A 212 -8.96 -9.73 12.34
CA PHE A 212 -8.72 -8.80 11.23
C PHE A 212 -8.08 -9.48 10.00
N MET A 213 -7.05 -10.33 10.21
CA MET A 213 -6.35 -10.98 9.11
C MET A 213 -7.22 -12.03 8.40
N SER A 214 -7.99 -12.84 9.13
CA SER A 214 -8.92 -13.80 8.52
C SER A 214 -10.00 -13.11 7.70
N ARG A 215 -10.53 -11.98 8.17
CA ARG A 215 -11.50 -11.16 7.43
C ARG A 215 -10.89 -10.57 6.16
N ALA A 216 -9.70 -9.98 6.28
CA ALA A 216 -8.97 -9.44 5.14
C ALA A 216 -8.67 -10.51 4.09
N LEU A 217 -8.14 -11.66 4.51
CA LEU A 217 -7.85 -12.79 3.63
C LEU A 217 -9.11 -13.36 2.97
N SER A 218 -10.21 -13.47 3.70
CA SER A 218 -11.49 -13.93 3.14
C SER A 218 -11.96 -13.00 2.02
N LEU A 219 -11.92 -11.69 2.25
CA LEU A 219 -12.29 -10.70 1.25
C LEU A 219 -11.37 -10.75 0.02
N LEU A 220 -10.05 -10.82 0.23
CA LEU A 220 -9.07 -10.86 -0.86
C LEU A 220 -9.14 -12.16 -1.68
N ASN A 221 -9.36 -13.31 -1.02
CA ASN A 221 -9.55 -14.59 -1.70
C ASN A 221 -10.81 -14.57 -2.57
N GLN A 222 -11.93 -14.06 -2.05
CA GLN A 222 -13.16 -13.86 -2.82
C GLN A 222 -12.94 -12.91 -3.99
N PHE A 223 -12.27 -11.77 -3.73
CA PHE A 223 -11.97 -10.79 -4.77
C PHE A 223 -11.11 -11.39 -5.89
N SER A 224 -10.03 -12.10 -5.54
CA SER A 224 -9.16 -12.76 -6.52
C SER A 224 -9.93 -13.72 -7.42
N GLN A 225 -10.80 -14.56 -6.84
CA GLN A 225 -11.63 -15.50 -7.60
C GLN A 225 -12.67 -14.82 -8.50
N LEU A 226 -13.18 -13.67 -8.07
CA LEU A 226 -14.17 -12.92 -8.84
C LEU A 226 -13.53 -12.17 -10.00
N VAL A 227 -12.38 -11.55 -9.78
CA VAL A 227 -11.63 -10.85 -10.83
C VAL A 227 -11.35 -11.77 -12.04
N ASP A 228 -11.10 -13.06 -11.81
CA ASP A 228 -10.92 -14.06 -12.88
C ASP A 228 -12.19 -14.37 -13.69
N LYS A 229 -13.38 -14.10 -13.14
CA LYS A 229 -14.67 -14.45 -13.75
C LYS A 229 -15.29 -13.32 -14.58
N PHE A 230 -14.93 -12.08 -14.29
CA PHE A 230 -15.51 -10.91 -14.95
C PHE A 230 -14.79 -10.59 -16.27
N GLN A 231 -15.54 -10.22 -17.31
CA GLN A 231 -14.97 -9.85 -18.61
C GLN A 231 -14.40 -8.43 -18.58
N SER A 232 -13.35 -8.16 -19.36
CA SER A 232 -12.68 -6.84 -19.45
C SER A 232 -13.64 -5.66 -19.68
N ARG A 233 -14.78 -5.86 -20.35
CA ARG A 233 -15.80 -4.80 -20.56
C ARG A 233 -16.48 -4.30 -19.29
N GLU A 234 -16.54 -5.12 -18.24
CA GLU A 234 -17.20 -4.80 -16.95
C GLU A 234 -16.22 -4.25 -15.91
N MET A 235 -14.95 -4.15 -16.29
CA MET A 235 -13.87 -3.68 -15.44
C MET A 235 -13.81 -2.15 -15.37
N PRO A 236 -13.47 -1.58 -14.20
CA PRO A 236 -13.37 -0.14 -14.03
C PRO A 236 -12.23 0.43 -14.88
N ASN A 237 -12.45 1.65 -15.38
CA ASN A 237 -11.39 2.46 -16.00
C ASN A 237 -10.52 3.16 -14.94
N GLU A 238 -11.07 3.38 -13.74
CA GLU A 238 -10.37 4.01 -12.61
C GLU A 238 -9.65 2.93 -11.80
N PHE A 239 -8.37 3.15 -11.53
CA PHE A 239 -7.53 2.20 -10.81
C PHE A 239 -7.70 2.37 -9.28
N LEU A 240 -7.81 3.61 -8.80
CA LEU A 240 -7.98 3.95 -7.38
C LEU A 240 -9.24 4.81 -7.13
N PRO A 241 -10.42 4.19 -6.94
CA PRO A 241 -11.65 4.91 -6.62
C PRO A 241 -11.56 5.70 -5.31
N VAL A 242 -10.73 5.25 -4.35
CA VAL A 242 -10.49 5.96 -3.10
C VAL A 242 -9.24 6.82 -3.20
N LYS A 243 -9.45 8.13 -3.34
CA LYS A 243 -8.40 9.15 -3.42
C LYS A 243 -8.11 9.73 -2.04
N PHE A 244 -7.76 8.87 -1.09
CA PHE A 244 -7.33 9.31 0.24
C PHE A 244 -5.86 9.78 0.20
N ARG A 245 -5.35 10.33 1.30
CA ARG A 245 -3.93 10.68 1.39
C ARG A 245 -3.10 9.37 1.35
N MET A 246 -2.60 9.08 0.16
CA MET A 246 -1.29 8.49 -0.19
C MET A 246 -0.86 7.09 0.30
N GLY A 247 -1.27 6.61 1.48
CA GLY A 247 -0.75 5.35 2.05
C GLY A 247 -1.74 4.19 2.11
N ALA A 248 -3.02 4.48 2.36
CA ALA A 248 -4.06 3.47 2.58
C ALA A 248 -4.95 3.23 1.35
N ASN A 249 -4.87 4.09 0.34
CA ASN A 249 -5.76 4.14 -0.83
C ASN A 249 -5.96 2.78 -1.51
N VAL A 250 -4.90 1.99 -1.58
CA VAL A 250 -4.92 0.68 -2.24
C VAL A 250 -5.76 -0.33 -1.48
N ALA A 251 -5.57 -0.48 -0.16
CA ALA A 251 -6.36 -1.42 0.63
C ALA A 251 -7.84 -1.01 0.66
N PHE A 252 -8.11 0.29 0.84
CA PHE A 252 -9.47 0.83 0.79
C PHE A 252 -10.12 0.61 -0.59
N SER A 253 -9.42 0.99 -1.67
CA SER A 253 -9.91 0.79 -3.04
C SER A 253 -10.18 -0.69 -3.30
N THR A 254 -9.29 -1.58 -2.86
CA THR A 254 -9.46 -3.04 -3.01
C THR A 254 -10.70 -3.53 -2.26
N ALA A 255 -10.91 -3.10 -1.01
CA ALA A 255 -12.06 -3.54 -0.23
C ALA A 255 -13.38 -3.03 -0.81
N VAL A 256 -13.45 -1.76 -1.22
CA VAL A 256 -14.62 -1.18 -1.90
C VAL A 256 -14.92 -1.97 -3.17
N GLN A 257 -13.91 -2.17 -4.00
CA GLN A 257 -14.03 -2.90 -5.26
C GLN A 257 -14.42 -4.37 -5.08
N ALA A 258 -13.88 -5.04 -4.06
CA ALA A 258 -14.25 -6.41 -3.71
C ALA A 258 -15.71 -6.52 -3.28
N ARG A 259 -16.17 -5.63 -2.39
CA ARG A 259 -17.56 -5.59 -1.95
C ARG A 259 -18.52 -5.30 -3.10
N GLU A 260 -18.19 -4.37 -3.99
CA GLU A 260 -19.00 -4.10 -5.19
C GLU A 260 -19.14 -5.33 -6.10
N LEU A 261 -18.06 -6.11 -6.29
CA LEU A 261 -18.12 -7.34 -7.10
C LEU A 261 -18.93 -8.44 -6.42
N ILE A 262 -18.74 -8.63 -5.12
CA ILE A 262 -19.51 -9.61 -4.33
C ILE A 262 -21.00 -9.26 -4.40
N GLN A 263 -21.36 -7.99 -4.24
CA GLN A 263 -22.75 -7.55 -4.34
C GLN A 263 -23.32 -7.80 -5.74
N LYS A 264 -22.60 -7.45 -6.82
CA LYS A 264 -23.06 -7.73 -8.19
C LYS A 264 -23.30 -9.22 -8.44
N GLN A 265 -22.46 -10.07 -7.86
CA GLN A 265 -22.67 -11.52 -7.91
C GLN A 265 -23.92 -11.95 -7.14
N GLN A 266 -24.20 -11.34 -5.98
CA GLN A 266 -25.38 -11.61 -5.16
C GLN A 266 -26.69 -11.05 -5.73
N ASP A 267 -26.65 -9.89 -6.40
CA ASP A 267 -27.79 -9.29 -7.09
C ASP A 267 -28.20 -10.16 -8.29
N HIS A 268 -27.24 -10.79 -8.96
CA HIS A 268 -27.50 -11.84 -9.96
C HIS A 268 -28.07 -13.14 -9.33
N GLN A 269 -28.03 -13.28 -8.00
CA GLN A 269 -28.56 -14.40 -7.22
C GLN A 269 -29.79 -14.02 -6.34
N GLY A 270 -30.25 -12.76 -6.36
CA GLY A 270 -31.53 -12.33 -5.78
C GLY A 270 -31.56 -11.89 -4.30
N CYS A 271 -30.46 -11.42 -3.72
CA CYS A 271 -30.44 -10.91 -2.33
C CYS A 271 -29.77 -9.52 -2.25
N SER A 272 -30.47 -8.49 -1.75
CA SER A 272 -29.96 -7.12 -1.67
C SER A 272 -30.32 -6.48 -0.33
N ASP A 273 -29.30 -6.20 0.49
CA ASP A 273 -29.32 -5.23 1.59
C ASP A 273 -28.11 -4.31 1.41
N MET A 274 -28.37 -3.01 1.30
CA MET A 274 -27.39 -2.00 0.88
C MET A 274 -26.64 -1.40 2.08
N VAL A 275 -25.31 -1.29 1.99
CA VAL A 275 -24.54 -0.29 2.75
C VAL A 275 -23.86 0.65 1.75
N ASP A 276 -24.33 1.89 1.68
CA ASP A 276 -23.82 2.91 0.75
C ASP A 276 -22.52 3.53 1.28
N LEU A 277 -21.38 2.93 0.93
CA LEU A 277 -20.06 3.41 1.35
C LEU A 277 -19.53 4.57 0.47
N ARG A 278 -20.28 5.01 -0.54
CA ARG A 278 -19.92 6.21 -1.33
C ARG A 278 -20.02 7.51 -0.51
N VAL A 279 -20.60 7.44 0.69
CA VAL A 279 -20.73 8.55 1.63
C VAL A 279 -19.45 8.81 2.44
N MET A 280 -18.44 7.90 2.41
CA MET A 280 -17.18 8.08 3.17
C MET A 280 -16.16 9.00 2.46
N GLN A 281 -16.63 10.09 1.85
CA GLN A 281 -15.78 11.14 1.29
C GLN A 281 -15.34 12.18 2.33
N ASP A 282 -15.91 12.16 3.54
CA ASP A 282 -15.61 13.13 4.60
C ASP A 282 -14.40 12.71 5.45
N THR A 283 -13.38 13.57 5.40
CA THR A 283 -12.05 13.44 6.01
C THR A 283 -12.02 13.36 7.54
N ASP A 284 -13.09 13.77 8.23
CA ASP A 284 -13.09 13.87 9.70
C ASP A 284 -13.53 12.58 10.40
N GLN A 285 -14.23 11.67 9.70
CA GLN A 285 -14.64 10.37 10.27
C GLN A 285 -13.53 9.30 10.20
N LEU A 286 -12.44 9.57 9.46
CA LEU A 286 -11.39 8.60 9.14
C LEU A 286 -10.21 8.58 10.13
N LEU A 287 -10.14 9.52 11.06
CA LEU A 287 -9.13 9.51 12.14
C LEU A 287 -9.42 8.42 13.18
N ASP A 288 -10.67 7.96 13.26
CA ASP A 288 -11.14 6.89 14.15
C ASP A 288 -11.28 5.52 13.44
N LEU A 289 -10.94 5.42 12.14
CA LEU A 289 -11.24 4.20 11.37
C LEU A 289 -10.31 3.04 11.71
N ASP A 290 -10.89 1.98 12.27
CA ASP A 290 -10.23 0.71 12.52
C ASP A 290 -10.06 -0.06 11.19
N TRP A 291 -8.86 -0.58 10.95
CA TRP A 291 -8.61 -1.53 9.86
C TRP A 291 -9.58 -2.73 9.96
N SER A 292 -10.04 -3.06 11.17
CA SER A 292 -11.13 -4.00 11.42
C SER A 292 -12.41 -3.66 10.66
N GLU A 293 -12.92 -2.43 10.77
CA GLU A 293 -14.16 -1.93 10.12
C GLU A 293 -14.10 -2.04 8.59
N LEU A 294 -12.91 -1.83 8.03
CA LEU A 294 -12.65 -1.88 6.59
C LEU A 294 -12.88 -3.27 5.98
N PHE A 295 -12.63 -4.33 6.76
CA PHE A 295 -12.81 -5.71 6.34
C PHE A 295 -13.96 -6.42 7.08
N GLU A 296 -14.75 -5.70 7.88
CA GLU A 296 -15.98 -6.29 8.43
C GLU A 296 -16.90 -6.67 7.28
N THR A 297 -17.32 -7.92 7.28
CA THR A 297 -18.44 -8.34 6.46
C THR A 297 -19.65 -7.54 6.92
N GLY A 298 -20.31 -6.83 6.01
CA GLY A 298 -21.68 -6.35 6.20
C GLY A 298 -22.64 -7.53 6.26
N ILE A 299 -22.45 -8.40 7.24
CA ILE A 299 -23.37 -9.45 7.62
C ILE A 299 -23.69 -9.13 9.06
N GLY A 300 -24.86 -8.54 9.28
CA GLY A 300 -25.50 -8.62 10.57
C GLY A 300 -25.58 -10.08 10.96
N ALA A 301 -24.71 -10.50 11.88
CA ALA A 301 -24.97 -11.67 12.68
C ALA A 301 -26.09 -11.26 13.65
N ASN A 302 -27.34 -11.38 13.20
CA ASN A 302 -28.44 -11.61 14.13
C ASN A 302 -28.14 -12.94 14.82
N PHE A 303 -27.76 -12.86 16.09
CA PHE A 303 -28.16 -13.88 17.05
C PHE A 303 -29.65 -13.70 17.36
#